data_AF-A0A820RTM0-F1
#
_entry.id   AF-A0A820RTM0-F1
#
_cell.length_a   1.000
_cell.length_b   1.000
_cell.length_c   1.000
_cell.angle_alpha   90.00
_cell.angle_beta   90.00
_cell.angle_gamma   90.00
#
_symmetry.space_group_name_H-M   'P 1'
#
loop_
_entity.id
_entity.type
_entity.pdbx_description
1 polymer ?
#
loop_
_entity_poly.entity_id
_entity_poly.type
_entity_poly.pdbx_seq_one_letter_code
_entity_poly.pdbx_strand_id
1 'polypeptide(L)'
;MSRSNVNLLNLPDEILLLILKKLNNIDVLYSFIDVNNDHLNSLAQEKIFSDTINLVSIDNVSAIDQQKLDRFCKVILPKIDENVKCFTLEPLSMECILLAAEYSNLTELKLFNFTQDIDLNYFTIHYRSYPSLSLCDSPSISFSSATLSYLSVNVSTFDDCLYLLDGRLKQLTTLIVQIYKTSKSSSVISITDNLPNLKCFSLTCYFLFDIYDEHILPLLHRMTYL
;
A
#
# COMPACT_ATOMS: atom_id res chain seq x y z
N MET A 1 -9.06 0.04 -50.03
CA MET A 1 -9.59 0.51 -48.74
C MET A 1 -8.59 1.49 -48.14
N SER A 2 -8.89 2.79 -48.19
CA SER A 2 -8.09 3.83 -47.55
C SER A 2 -8.32 3.80 -46.05
N ARG A 3 -7.31 3.42 -45.26
CA ARG A 3 -7.36 3.53 -43.80
C ARG A 3 -7.19 5.00 -43.43
N SER A 4 -8.21 5.61 -42.82
CA SER A 4 -8.06 6.91 -42.17
C SER A 4 -7.24 6.72 -40.89
N ASN A 5 -6.01 7.22 -40.88
CA ASN A 5 -5.23 7.35 -39.65
C ASN A 5 -5.82 8.48 -38.82
N VAL A 6 -6.73 8.13 -37.91
CA VAL A 6 -7.18 9.06 -36.87
C VAL A 6 -6.07 9.11 -35.82
N ASN A 7 -5.44 10.27 -35.68
CA ASN A 7 -4.47 10.48 -34.62
C ASN A 7 -5.23 10.59 -33.29
N LEU A 8 -4.86 9.75 -32.32
CA LEU A 8 -5.49 9.71 -30.99
C LEU A 8 -5.46 11.09 -30.32
N LEU A 9 -4.40 11.86 -30.53
CA LEU A 9 -4.21 13.21 -29.97
C LEU A 9 -5.18 14.27 -30.49
N ASN A 10 -5.89 13.97 -31.59
CA ASN A 10 -6.88 14.89 -32.15
C ASN A 10 -8.28 14.66 -31.57
N LEU A 11 -8.44 13.68 -30.67
CA LEU A 11 -9.71 13.43 -30.01
C LEU A 11 -9.97 14.47 -28.91
N PRO A 12 -11.23 14.84 -28.65
CA PRO A 12 -11.59 15.64 -27.49
C PRO A 12 -11.18 14.97 -26.18
N ASP A 13 -10.87 15.79 -25.17
CA ASP A 13 -10.40 15.35 -23.85
C ASP A 13 -11.37 14.36 -23.20
N GLU A 14 -12.68 14.56 -23.37
CA GLU A 14 -13.69 13.68 -22.80
C GLU A 14 -13.59 12.26 -23.38
N ILE A 15 -13.28 12.15 -24.67
CA ILE A 15 -13.11 10.86 -25.35
C ILE A 15 -11.80 10.22 -24.92
N LEU A 16 -10.72 10.98 -24.82
CA LEU A 16 -9.44 10.51 -24.31
C LEU A 16 -9.57 9.97 -22.89
N LEU A 17 -10.19 10.74 -21.99
CA LEU A 17 -10.46 10.32 -20.61
C LEU A 17 -11.31 9.05 -20.56
N LEU A 18 -12.32 8.91 -21.42
CA LEU A 18 -13.13 7.69 -21.49
C LEU A 18 -12.31 6.47 -21.92
N ILE A 19 -11.37 6.64 -22.85
CA ILE A 19 -10.46 5.58 -23.30
C ILE A 19 -9.47 5.23 -22.18
N LEU A 20 -8.80 6.24 -21.61
CA LEU A 20 -7.78 6.07 -20.58
C LEU A 20 -8.36 5.42 -19.31
N LYS A 21 -9.60 5.75 -18.92
CA LYS A 21 -10.30 5.11 -17.78
C LYS A 21 -10.55 3.61 -17.95
N LYS A 22 -10.43 3.08 -19.17
CA LYS A 22 -10.53 1.64 -19.44
C LYS A 22 -9.20 0.93 -19.32
N LEU A 23 -8.10 1.67 -19.21
CA LEU A 23 -6.75 1.14 -19.04
C LEU A 23 -6.41 1.04 -17.55
N ASN A 24 -5.37 0.27 -17.23
CA ASN A 24 -4.81 0.26 -15.90
C ASN A 24 -4.18 1.64 -15.59
N ASN A 25 -4.57 2.26 -14.48
CA ASN A 25 -4.08 3.59 -14.08
C ASN A 25 -2.55 3.65 -14.03
N ILE A 26 -1.89 2.59 -13.56
CA ILE A 26 -0.42 2.54 -13.50
C ILE A 26 0.18 2.58 -14.89
N ASP A 27 -0.34 1.79 -15.83
CA ASP A 27 0.15 1.77 -17.21
C ASP A 27 -0.04 3.12 -17.90
N VAL A 28 -1.17 3.80 -17.64
CA VAL A 28 -1.44 5.17 -18.09
C VAL A 28 -0.39 6.12 -17.52
N LEU A 29 -0.17 6.11 -16.21
CA LEU A 29 0.79 6.99 -15.55
C LEU A 29 2.22 6.76 -16.08
N TYR A 30 2.68 5.52 -16.22
CA TYR A 30 4.01 5.23 -16.78
C TYR A 30 4.15 5.60 -18.26
N SER A 31 3.07 5.45 -19.03
CA SER A 31 3.09 5.66 -20.48
C SER A 31 3.00 7.12 -20.86
N PHE A 32 2.34 7.95 -20.04
CA PHE A 32 2.11 9.35 -20.37
C PHE A 32 2.97 10.31 -19.58
N ILE A 33 3.23 10.05 -18.30
CA ILE A 33 4.03 10.97 -17.50
C ILE A 33 5.47 10.98 -18.03
N ASP A 34 5.96 12.19 -18.32
CA ASP A 34 7.29 12.47 -18.85
C ASP A 34 7.45 12.15 -20.35
N VAL A 35 6.34 11.91 -21.06
CA VAL A 35 6.33 12.01 -22.52
C VAL A 35 6.35 13.49 -22.89
N ASN A 36 7.05 13.84 -23.99
CA ASN A 36 7.06 15.20 -24.58
C ASN A 36 5.69 15.58 -25.18
N ASN A 37 4.63 15.46 -24.39
CA ASN A 37 3.27 15.80 -24.72
C ASN A 37 2.58 16.34 -23.47
N ASP A 38 2.60 17.66 -23.31
CA ASP A 38 2.05 18.35 -22.14
C ASP A 38 0.56 18.09 -21.94
N HIS A 39 -0.18 17.90 -23.03
CA HIS A 39 -1.61 17.62 -22.99
C HIS A 39 -1.91 16.26 -22.36
N LEU A 40 -1.21 15.20 -22.79
CA LEU A 40 -1.34 13.87 -22.18
C LEU A 40 -0.81 13.85 -20.74
N ASN A 41 0.27 14.60 -20.46
CA ASN A 41 0.77 14.77 -19.10
C ASN A 41 -0.30 15.39 -18.18
N SER A 42 -0.99 16.44 -18.63
CA SER A 42 -2.05 17.07 -17.83
C SER A 42 -3.24 16.13 -17.62
N LEU A 43 -3.62 15.36 -18.64
CA LEU A 43 -4.72 14.39 -18.53
C LEU A 43 -4.37 13.26 -17.55
N ALA A 44 -3.14 12.75 -17.58
CA ALA A 44 -2.70 11.67 -16.69
C ALA A 44 -2.60 12.11 -15.22
N GLN A 45 -2.39 13.40 -14.95
CA GLN A 45 -2.35 13.97 -13.61
C GLN A 45 -3.74 14.27 -13.05
N GLU A 46 -4.79 14.18 -13.86
CA GLU A 46 -6.15 14.37 -13.35
C GLU A 46 -6.46 13.39 -12.22
N LYS A 47 -7.23 13.88 -11.25
CA LYS A 47 -7.61 13.16 -10.04
C LYS A 47 -8.19 11.78 -10.31
N ILE A 48 -8.84 11.59 -11.46
CA ILE A 48 -9.46 10.32 -11.83
C ILE A 48 -8.48 9.17 -12.06
N PHE A 49 -7.21 9.46 -12.36
CA PHE A 49 -6.17 8.43 -12.52
C PHE A 49 -5.29 8.30 -11.29
N SER A 50 -5.27 9.33 -10.44
CA SER A 50 -4.35 9.46 -9.32
C SER A 50 -5.00 9.22 -7.96
N ASP A 51 -6.33 9.22 -7.84
CA ASP A 51 -7.00 9.00 -6.54
C ASP A 51 -6.73 7.62 -5.94
N THR A 52 -6.66 6.60 -6.79
CA THR A 52 -6.52 5.20 -6.43
C THR A 52 -5.40 4.60 -7.25
N ILE A 53 -4.31 4.30 -6.57
CA ILE A 53 -3.09 3.73 -7.15
C ILE A 53 -3.01 2.27 -6.75
N ASN A 54 -3.08 1.36 -7.73
CA ASN A 54 -2.94 -0.07 -7.52
C ASN A 54 -1.66 -0.60 -8.15
N LEU A 55 -0.68 -0.90 -7.32
CA LEU A 55 0.63 -1.43 -7.70
C LEU A 55 0.74 -2.95 -7.49
N VAL A 56 -0.36 -3.62 -7.16
CA VAL A 56 -0.43 -5.07 -7.11
C VAL A 56 -0.64 -5.60 -8.53
N SER A 57 0.17 -6.58 -8.91
CA SER A 57 0.08 -7.22 -10.21
C SER A 57 -1.23 -7.99 -10.38
N ILE A 58 -1.96 -7.74 -11.47
CA ILE A 58 -3.24 -8.39 -11.77
C ILE A 58 -3.08 -9.91 -11.82
N ASP A 59 -1.91 -10.38 -12.29
CA ASP A 59 -1.67 -11.80 -12.50
C ASP A 59 -1.27 -12.53 -11.22
N ASN A 60 -1.05 -11.83 -10.09
CA ASN A 60 -0.52 -12.39 -8.82
C ASN A 60 0.80 -13.16 -8.93
N VAL A 61 1.42 -13.20 -10.13
CA VAL A 61 2.58 -14.06 -10.44
C VAL A 61 3.90 -13.29 -10.42
N SER A 62 3.87 -11.96 -10.55
CA SER A 62 5.09 -11.14 -10.53
C SER A 62 4.89 -9.86 -9.74
N ALA A 63 5.79 -9.60 -8.79
CA ALA A 63 5.91 -8.32 -8.13
C ALA A 63 6.22 -7.23 -9.16
N ILE A 64 5.91 -5.96 -8.83
CA ILE A 64 6.35 -4.84 -9.65
C ILE A 64 7.88 -4.85 -9.75
N ASP A 65 8.39 -4.73 -10.97
CA ASP A 65 9.82 -4.64 -11.21
C ASP A 65 10.42 -3.42 -10.47
N GLN A 66 11.58 -3.60 -9.84
CA GLN A 66 12.20 -2.56 -9.01
C GLN A 66 12.53 -1.30 -9.83
N GLN A 67 12.93 -1.43 -11.09
CA GLN A 67 13.23 -0.27 -11.94
C GLN A 67 11.96 0.54 -12.23
N LYS A 68 10.83 -0.15 -12.44
CA LYS A 68 9.52 0.50 -12.55
C LYS A 68 9.20 1.25 -11.25
N LEU A 69 9.20 0.55 -10.11
CA LEU A 69 8.90 1.14 -8.80
C LEU A 69 9.77 2.38 -8.51
N ASP A 70 11.06 2.30 -8.77
CA ASP A 70 12.00 3.42 -8.62
C ASP A 70 11.60 4.62 -9.47
N ARG A 71 11.28 4.40 -10.75
CA ARG A 71 10.82 5.47 -11.64
C ARG A 71 9.50 6.06 -11.14
N PHE A 72 8.58 5.23 -10.67
CA PHE A 72 7.31 5.70 -10.14
C PHE A 72 7.52 6.61 -8.93
N CYS A 73 8.28 6.14 -7.94
CA CYS A 73 8.56 6.89 -6.72
C CYS A 73 9.31 8.21 -7.00
N LYS A 74 10.27 8.21 -7.93
CA LYS A 74 11.13 9.39 -8.21
C LYS A 74 10.52 10.40 -9.17
N VAL A 75 9.70 9.96 -10.12
CA VAL A 75 9.26 10.80 -11.26
C VAL A 75 7.75 11.03 -11.28
N ILE A 76 6.97 9.99 -11.01
CA ILE A 76 5.51 10.02 -11.17
C ILE A 76 4.86 10.53 -9.89
N LEU A 77 5.23 9.92 -8.77
CA LEU A 77 4.58 10.13 -7.49
C LEU A 77 4.63 11.58 -7.00
N PRO A 78 5.75 12.31 -7.09
CA PRO A 78 5.81 13.71 -6.69
C PRO A 78 4.94 14.65 -7.55
N LYS A 79 4.40 14.17 -8.68
CA LYS A 79 3.51 14.95 -9.55
C LYS A 79 2.03 14.69 -9.26
N ILE A 80 1.71 13.64 -8.48
CA ILE A 80 0.33 13.19 -8.26
C ILE A 80 0.00 12.94 -6.78
N ASP A 81 0.97 13.06 -5.87
CA ASP A 81 0.87 12.75 -4.44
C ASP A 81 -0.29 13.48 -3.75
N GLU A 82 -0.52 14.75 -4.08
CA GLU A 82 -1.66 15.52 -3.57
C GLU A 82 -3.02 14.93 -3.98
N ASN A 83 -3.10 14.19 -5.08
CA ASN A 83 -4.35 13.58 -5.52
C ASN A 83 -4.58 12.19 -4.95
N VAL A 84 -3.53 11.53 -4.44
CA VAL A 84 -3.62 10.14 -3.97
C VAL A 84 -4.42 10.05 -2.68
N LYS A 85 -5.50 9.26 -2.73
CA LYS A 85 -6.35 8.95 -1.57
C LYS A 85 -6.24 7.50 -1.11
N CYS A 86 -5.93 6.61 -2.03
CA CYS A 86 -5.89 5.18 -1.82
C CYS A 86 -4.67 4.56 -2.49
N PHE A 87 -3.89 3.80 -1.73
CA PHE A 87 -2.85 2.93 -2.25
C PHE A 87 -3.22 1.46 -2.06
N THR A 88 -2.96 0.66 -3.08
CA THR A 88 -3.01 -0.80 -3.01
C THR A 88 -1.64 -1.34 -3.40
N LEU A 89 -0.89 -1.88 -2.44
CA LEU A 89 0.54 -2.17 -2.54
C LEU A 89 0.87 -3.60 -2.09
N GLU A 90 2.02 -4.09 -2.56
CA GLU A 90 2.73 -5.20 -1.92
C GLU A 90 3.66 -4.67 -0.82
N PRO A 91 3.98 -5.46 0.23
CA PRO A 91 4.80 -5.02 1.36
C PRO A 91 6.16 -4.48 0.94
N LEU A 92 6.81 -5.10 -0.05
CA LEU A 92 8.11 -4.69 -0.57
C LEU A 92 8.11 -3.28 -1.18
N SER A 93 6.96 -2.85 -1.73
CA SER A 93 6.83 -1.52 -2.34
C SER A 93 6.42 -0.45 -1.33
N MET A 94 5.91 -0.85 -0.17
CA MET A 94 5.33 0.07 0.82
C MET A 94 6.35 1.10 1.28
N GLU A 95 7.53 0.68 1.73
CA GLU A 95 8.54 1.60 2.27
C GLU A 95 8.95 2.64 1.23
N CYS A 96 9.28 2.21 0.01
CA CYS A 96 9.68 3.11 -1.08
C CYS A 96 8.61 4.17 -1.36
N ILE A 97 7.33 3.77 -1.37
CA ILE A 97 6.22 4.67 -1.66
C ILE A 97 5.95 5.61 -0.50
N LEU A 98 5.88 5.09 0.73
CA LEU A 98 5.61 5.93 1.88
C LEU A 98 6.74 6.95 2.15
N LEU A 99 7.96 6.69 1.68
CA LEU A 99 9.10 7.61 1.74
C LEU A 99 9.18 8.60 0.57
N ALA A 100 8.50 8.34 -0.55
CA ALA A 100 8.69 9.09 -1.79
C ALA A 100 8.04 10.47 -1.79
N ALA A 101 6.99 10.70 -0.98
CA ALA A 101 6.22 11.94 -1.01
C ALA A 101 5.45 12.19 0.30
N GLU A 102 4.91 13.39 0.44
CA GLU A 102 4.03 13.77 1.55
C GLU A 102 2.56 13.68 1.12
N TYR A 103 1.92 12.56 1.44
CA TYR A 103 0.54 12.33 1.02
C TYR A 103 -0.49 13.03 1.92
N SER A 104 -0.72 14.30 1.66
CA SER A 104 -1.69 15.13 2.40
C SER A 104 -3.12 14.56 2.37
N ASN A 105 -3.50 13.89 1.27
CA ASN A 105 -4.85 13.37 1.05
C ASN A 105 -4.99 11.84 1.18
N LEU A 106 -3.93 11.12 1.57
CA LEU A 106 -3.97 9.66 1.69
C LEU A 106 -4.84 9.23 2.88
N THR A 107 -5.99 8.65 2.57
CA THR A 107 -6.97 8.19 3.56
C THR A 107 -6.97 6.67 3.74
N GLU A 108 -6.55 5.93 2.72
CA GLU A 108 -6.69 4.48 2.63
C GLU A 108 -5.39 3.81 2.16
N LEU A 109 -4.94 2.78 2.89
CA LEU A 109 -3.83 1.92 2.50
C LEU A 109 -4.26 0.46 2.55
N LYS A 110 -4.06 -0.26 1.43
CA LYS A 110 -4.35 -1.68 1.27
C LYS A 110 -3.06 -2.42 0.99
N LEU A 111 -2.74 -3.40 1.84
CA LEU A 111 -1.56 -4.25 1.68
C LEU A 111 -1.98 -5.66 1.28
N PHE A 112 -1.46 -6.14 0.15
CA PHE A 112 -1.72 -7.47 -0.39
C PHE A 112 -0.54 -8.41 -0.13
N ASN A 113 -0.82 -9.68 0.17
CA ASN A 113 0.19 -10.73 0.34
C ASN A 113 1.28 -10.39 1.37
N PHE A 114 0.90 -9.88 2.54
CA PHE A 114 1.82 -9.64 3.63
C PHE A 114 2.23 -10.98 4.25
N THR A 115 3.39 -11.51 3.84
CA THR A 115 3.97 -12.74 4.40
C THR A 115 5.21 -12.41 5.23
N GLN A 116 5.25 -12.92 6.47
CA GLN A 116 6.37 -12.73 7.41
C GLN A 116 7.74 -13.22 6.88
N ASP A 117 7.74 -14.16 5.93
CA ASP A 117 8.97 -14.64 5.27
C ASP A 117 9.65 -13.57 4.40
N ILE A 118 9.00 -12.42 4.18
CA ILE A 118 9.73 -11.19 3.87
C ILE A 118 10.44 -10.83 5.17
N ASP A 119 11.60 -11.47 5.38
CA ASP A 119 12.56 -11.23 6.43
C ASP A 119 12.45 -9.76 6.87
N LEU A 120 11.73 -9.50 7.97
CA LEU A 120 11.79 -8.21 8.65
C LEU A 120 13.23 -7.94 9.15
N ASN A 121 14.15 -8.88 8.95
CA ASN A 121 15.60 -8.68 8.87
C ASN A 121 16.04 -7.66 7.81
N TYR A 122 15.21 -7.23 6.86
CA TYR A 122 15.48 -6.00 6.10
C TYR A 122 15.42 -4.73 6.97
N PHE A 123 14.78 -4.79 8.15
CA PHE A 123 14.88 -3.77 9.19
C PHE A 123 15.95 -4.07 10.26
N THR A 124 16.66 -5.20 10.14
CA THR A 124 17.78 -5.60 11.03
C THR A 124 18.98 -6.11 10.20
N ILE A 125 19.83 -5.16 9.76
CA ILE A 125 21.27 -5.26 9.37
C ILE A 125 21.99 -6.57 9.78
N HIS A 126 22.86 -7.27 9.02
CA HIS A 126 23.64 -7.07 7.78
C HIS A 126 24.19 -8.45 7.28
N TYR A 127 24.58 -8.68 6.01
CA TYR A 127 25.95 -8.43 5.50
C TYR A 127 26.09 -8.54 3.96
N ARG A 128 26.81 -7.54 3.42
CA ARG A 128 27.51 -7.41 2.11
C ARG A 128 26.75 -6.82 0.91
N SER A 129 26.91 -5.49 0.85
CA SER A 129 26.94 -4.61 -0.33
C SER A 129 25.60 -3.95 -0.71
N TYR A 130 25.62 -2.60 -0.65
CA TYR A 130 24.56 -1.59 -0.79
C TYR A 130 23.90 -1.13 0.52
N PRO A 131 23.60 0.18 0.66
CA PRO A 131 23.34 0.80 1.96
C PRO A 131 21.98 0.32 2.48
N SER A 132 22.00 -0.39 3.61
CA SER A 132 20.80 -0.81 4.31
C SER A 132 20.28 0.30 5.21
N LEU A 133 18.97 0.55 5.15
CA LEU A 133 18.23 1.28 6.17
C LEU A 133 17.84 0.32 7.29
N SER A 134 18.64 0.21 8.35
CA SER A 134 18.10 -0.25 9.64
C SER A 134 17.37 0.89 10.32
N LEU A 135 16.18 0.60 10.83
CA LEU A 135 15.37 1.54 11.62
C LEU A 135 15.82 1.66 13.09
N CYS A 136 16.99 1.16 13.48
CA CYS A 136 17.43 1.20 14.87
C CYS A 136 18.23 2.45 15.27
N ASP A 137 18.85 3.20 14.35
CA ASP A 137 19.78 4.31 14.72
C ASP A 137 19.64 5.61 13.88
N SER A 138 18.53 5.84 13.18
CA SER A 138 18.29 7.05 12.37
C SER A 138 17.03 7.79 12.84
N PRO A 139 16.98 9.14 12.79
CA PRO A 139 15.93 9.93 13.41
C PRO A 139 14.57 9.48 12.86
N SER A 140 13.67 9.13 13.79
CA SER A 140 12.23 8.98 13.59
C SER A 140 11.79 9.16 12.14
N ILE A 141 11.76 8.07 11.37
CA ILE A 141 11.02 8.07 10.10
C ILE A 141 9.55 8.04 10.48
N SER A 142 9.05 9.17 10.95
CA SER A 142 7.65 9.36 11.23
C SER A 142 6.94 9.39 9.89
N PHE A 143 6.51 8.23 9.41
CA PHE A 143 5.37 8.20 8.51
C PHE A 143 4.19 8.79 9.30
N SER A 144 4.05 10.11 9.20
CA SER A 144 2.96 10.87 9.80
C SER A 144 1.99 11.22 8.68
N SER A 145 1.34 10.22 8.10
CA SER A 145 0.06 10.53 7.47
C SER A 145 -0.88 10.90 8.61
N ALA A 146 -1.04 12.22 8.81
CA ALA A 146 -2.01 12.79 9.72
C ALA A 146 -3.44 12.70 9.16
N THR A 147 -3.72 11.72 8.28
CA THR A 147 -5.01 11.54 7.61
C THR A 147 -5.35 10.07 7.36
N LEU A 148 -4.38 9.14 7.47
CA LEU A 148 -4.64 7.72 7.32
C LEU A 148 -5.61 7.25 8.40
N SER A 149 -6.85 7.02 7.97
CA SER A 149 -7.97 6.66 8.83
C SER A 149 -8.45 5.23 8.58
N TYR A 150 -8.01 4.62 7.46
CA TYR A 150 -8.35 3.25 7.08
C TYR A 150 -7.09 2.47 6.66
N LEU A 151 -6.91 1.30 7.27
CA LEU A 151 -5.87 0.33 6.92
C LEU A 151 -6.51 -1.04 6.71
N SER A 152 -6.27 -1.64 5.55
CA SER A 152 -6.64 -3.04 5.27
C SER A 152 -5.40 -3.85 4.96
N VAL A 153 -5.18 -4.94 5.69
CA VAL A 153 -3.98 -5.76 5.58
C VAL A 153 -4.36 -7.22 5.43
N ASN A 154 -3.79 -7.86 4.42
CA ASN A 154 -3.87 -9.28 4.19
C ASN A 154 -2.59 -9.95 4.71
N VAL A 155 -2.66 -10.57 5.90
CA VAL A 155 -1.49 -11.13 6.62
C VAL A 155 -1.47 -12.66 6.65
N SER A 156 -0.27 -13.22 6.78
CA SER A 156 -0.07 -14.63 7.13
C SER A 156 -0.46 -14.92 8.57
N THR A 157 0.08 -14.16 9.53
CA THR A 157 -0.16 -14.35 10.96
C THR A 157 -0.70 -13.07 11.60
N PHE A 158 -1.36 -13.16 12.75
CA PHE A 158 -1.85 -11.97 13.44
C PHE A 158 -0.70 -11.10 13.99
N ASP A 159 0.40 -11.73 14.42
CA ASP A 159 1.59 -11.06 14.96
C ASP A 159 2.16 -10.03 13.97
N ASP A 160 2.12 -10.36 12.68
CA ASP A 160 2.54 -9.48 11.58
C ASP A 160 1.81 -8.14 11.57
N CYS A 161 0.53 -8.14 11.95
CA CYS A 161 -0.28 -6.93 11.98
C CYS A 161 0.07 -6.02 13.16
N LEU A 162 0.50 -6.58 14.30
CA LEU A 162 0.79 -5.79 15.50
C LEU A 162 1.99 -4.86 15.31
N TYR A 163 3.01 -5.30 14.55
CA TYR A 163 4.17 -4.46 14.22
C TYR A 163 3.81 -3.21 13.39
N LEU A 164 2.74 -3.27 12.59
CA LEU A 164 2.25 -2.13 11.82
C LEU A 164 1.57 -1.08 12.72
N LEU A 165 1.04 -1.50 13.88
CA LEU A 165 0.22 -0.69 14.77
C LEU A 165 0.99 -0.05 15.93
N ASP A 166 2.31 -0.15 15.96
CA ASP A 166 3.17 0.34 17.04
C ASP A 166 3.17 1.89 17.16
N GLY A 167 2.06 2.47 17.63
CA GLY A 167 1.89 3.87 18.00
C GLY A 167 1.95 4.91 16.87
N ARG A 168 2.23 4.51 15.62
CA ARG A 168 2.48 5.42 14.49
C ARG A 168 1.20 5.92 13.80
N LEU A 169 0.12 5.13 13.80
CA LEU A 169 -1.11 5.45 13.08
C LEU A 169 -2.19 6.04 14.00
N LYS A 170 -1.89 7.18 14.64
CA LYS A 170 -2.76 7.78 15.67
C LYS A 170 -4.17 8.16 15.20
N GLN A 171 -4.35 8.35 13.88
CA GLN A 171 -5.64 8.71 13.29
C GLN A 171 -6.39 7.51 12.69
N LEU A 172 -5.83 6.31 12.81
CA LEU A 172 -6.45 5.10 12.29
C LEU A 172 -7.78 4.87 13.01
N THR A 173 -8.87 4.93 12.26
CA THR A 173 -10.22 4.66 12.78
C THR A 173 -10.74 3.29 12.35
N THR A 174 -10.26 2.77 11.23
CA THR A 174 -10.71 1.50 10.68
C THR A 174 -9.51 0.62 10.38
N LEU A 175 -9.48 -0.56 11.00
CA LEU A 175 -8.50 -1.60 10.73
C LEU A 175 -9.21 -2.87 10.27
N ILE A 176 -8.90 -3.33 9.05
CA ILE A 176 -9.36 -4.61 8.54
C ILE A 176 -8.16 -5.53 8.39
N VAL A 177 -8.22 -6.69 9.04
CA VAL A 177 -7.17 -7.71 8.98
C VAL A 177 -7.77 -8.97 8.38
N GLN A 178 -7.18 -9.44 7.29
CA GLN A 178 -7.56 -10.71 6.67
C GLN A 178 -6.40 -11.69 6.82
N ILE A 179 -6.65 -12.82 7.48
CA ILE A 179 -5.64 -13.84 7.76
C ILE A 179 -5.89 -15.05 6.86
N TYR A 180 -4.90 -15.39 6.05
CA TYR A 180 -5.02 -16.47 5.07
C TYR A 180 -4.37 -17.79 5.52
N LYS A 181 -3.53 -17.80 6.56
CA LYS A 181 -2.86 -19.03 7.02
C LYS A 181 -2.43 -18.97 8.48
N THR A 182 -3.26 -19.50 9.38
CA THR A 182 -2.87 -19.67 10.78
C THR A 182 -1.94 -20.88 10.94
N SER A 183 -0.63 -20.69 10.87
CA SER A 183 0.28 -21.61 11.56
C SER A 183 0.28 -21.28 13.06
N LYS A 184 0.39 -22.29 13.93
CA LYS A 184 0.52 -22.09 15.38
C LYS A 184 1.63 -21.06 15.66
N SER A 185 1.29 -19.84 16.08
CA SER A 185 2.28 -18.89 16.59
C SER A 185 2.51 -19.20 18.06
N SER A 186 3.77 -19.30 18.48
CA SER A 186 4.14 -19.61 19.87
C SER A 186 4.31 -18.36 20.74
N SER A 187 4.02 -17.17 20.19
CA SER A 187 4.30 -15.88 20.81
C SER A 187 3.06 -15.38 21.56
N VAL A 188 3.13 -15.37 22.90
CA VAL A 188 2.21 -14.58 23.73
C VAL A 188 2.62 -13.13 23.60
N ILE A 189 2.00 -12.38 22.69
CA ILE A 189 2.29 -10.96 22.52
C ILE A 189 1.55 -10.16 23.60
N SER A 190 2.32 -9.53 24.48
CA SER A 190 1.83 -8.48 25.37
C SER A 190 1.60 -7.21 24.57
N ILE A 191 0.37 -6.99 24.13
CA ILE A 191 -0.07 -5.72 23.55
C ILE A 191 0.13 -4.62 24.59
N THR A 192 0.99 -3.65 24.28
CA THR A 192 1.23 -2.45 25.10
C THR A 192 0.09 -1.44 24.95
N ASP A 193 -0.19 -0.65 25.97
CA ASP A 193 -1.35 0.26 26.13
C ASP A 193 -1.51 1.41 25.10
N ASN A 194 -0.74 1.40 24.00
CA ASN A 194 -0.70 2.47 22.98
C ASN A 194 -1.48 2.11 21.70
N LEU A 195 -2.64 1.46 21.80
CA LEU A 195 -3.44 1.22 20.61
C LEU A 195 -4.13 2.51 20.10
N PRO A 196 -4.26 2.67 18.77
CA PRO A 196 -5.03 3.77 18.19
C PRO A 196 -6.51 3.69 18.58
N ASN A 197 -7.20 4.85 18.61
CA ASN A 197 -8.65 4.96 18.84
C ASN A 197 -9.44 4.40 17.64
N LEU A 198 -9.44 3.08 17.51
CA LEU A 198 -10.14 2.36 16.44
C LEU A 198 -11.65 2.43 16.68
N LYS A 199 -12.39 2.94 15.69
CA LYS A 199 -13.86 2.91 15.66
C LYS A 199 -14.40 1.62 15.04
N CYS A 200 -13.63 1.03 14.12
CA CYS A 200 -14.00 -0.16 13.39
C CYS A 200 -12.82 -1.12 13.32
N PHE A 201 -13.04 -2.35 13.77
CA PHE A 201 -12.12 -3.45 13.61
C PHE A 201 -12.84 -4.63 12.97
N SER A 202 -12.25 -5.19 11.93
CA SER A 202 -12.75 -6.40 11.27
C SER A 202 -11.61 -7.39 11.11
N LEU A 203 -11.85 -8.61 11.62
CA LEU A 203 -10.93 -9.74 11.46
C LEU A 203 -11.63 -10.82 10.65
N THR A 204 -11.05 -11.21 9.52
CA THR A 204 -11.54 -12.31 8.68
C THR A 204 -10.47 -13.38 8.58
N CYS A 205 -10.79 -14.61 8.99
CA CYS A 205 -9.87 -15.75 8.93
C CYS A 205 -10.37 -16.77 7.91
N TYR A 206 -9.57 -17.08 6.89
CA TYR A 206 -10.02 -17.92 5.76
C TYR A 206 -9.74 -19.42 5.89
N PHE A 207 -9.01 -19.87 6.92
CA PHE A 207 -8.74 -21.30 7.17
C PHE A 207 -8.59 -21.60 8.67
N LEU A 208 -9.72 -21.86 9.35
CA LEU A 208 -9.73 -22.33 10.74
C LEU A 208 -9.64 -23.86 10.76
N PHE A 209 -8.46 -24.42 10.51
CA PHE A 209 -8.23 -25.85 10.79
C PHE A 209 -7.79 -26.00 12.24
N ASP A 210 -8.68 -26.54 13.08
CA ASP A 210 -8.45 -27.05 14.46
C ASP A 210 -7.84 -26.12 15.51
N ILE A 211 -7.67 -24.83 15.18
CA ILE A 211 -7.12 -23.83 16.07
C ILE A 211 -8.27 -22.97 16.62
N TYR A 212 -9.02 -23.52 17.57
CA TYR A 212 -9.69 -22.73 18.61
C TYR A 212 -8.61 -22.27 19.61
N ASP A 213 -7.60 -21.55 19.13
CA ASP A 213 -6.45 -21.16 19.96
C ASP A 213 -6.93 -20.23 21.08
N GLU A 214 -6.49 -20.55 22.29
CA GLU A 214 -6.56 -19.70 23.48
C GLU A 214 -5.93 -18.31 23.27
N HIS A 215 -5.28 -18.06 22.13
CA HIS A 215 -4.61 -16.81 21.78
C HIS A 215 -5.48 -15.83 20.98
N ILE A 216 -6.42 -16.29 20.15
CA ILE A 216 -7.27 -15.36 19.34
C ILE A 216 -8.37 -14.75 20.21
N LEU A 217 -8.96 -15.53 21.12
CA LEU A 217 -10.09 -15.09 21.93
C LEU A 217 -9.73 -13.93 22.88
N PRO A 218 -8.61 -13.95 23.62
CA PRO A 218 -8.18 -12.82 24.46
C PRO A 218 -7.83 -11.58 23.64
N LEU A 219 -7.35 -11.78 22.41
CA LEU A 219 -7.02 -10.71 21.48
C LEU A 219 -8.29 -10.00 20.99
N LEU A 220 -9.27 -10.77 20.50
CA LEU A 220 -10.60 -10.26 20.15
C LEU A 220 -11.28 -9.59 21.35
N HIS A 221 -11.19 -10.21 22.54
CA HIS A 221 -11.74 -9.66 23.77
C HIS A 221 -11.08 -8.32 24.10
N ARG A 222 -9.75 -8.20 24.05
CA ARG A 222 -9.05 -6.93 24.25
C ARG A 222 -9.44 -5.87 23.24
N MET A 223 -9.70 -6.25 21.98
CA MET A 223 -10.12 -5.32 20.94
C MET A 223 -11.57 -4.87 21.08
N THR A 224 -12.44 -5.64 21.74
CA THR A 224 -13.81 -5.20 22.06
C THR A 224 -13.90 -4.17 23.21
N TYR A 225 -12.81 -3.94 23.96
CA TYR A 225 -12.74 -2.92 25.01
C TYR A 225 -11.94 -1.67 24.62
N LEU A 226 -11.52 -1.57 23.35
CA LEU A 226 -10.99 -0.36 22.73
C LEU A 226 -12.16 0.46 22.16
#